data_AF-A0A444XMT9-F1
#
_entry.id   AF-A0A444XMT9-F1
#
_cell.length_a   1.000
_cell.length_b   1.000
_cell.length_c   1.000
_cell.angle_alpha   90.00
_cell.angle_beta   90.00
_cell.angle_gamma   90.00
#
_symmetry.space_group_name_H-M   'P 1'
#
loop_
_entity.id
_entity.type
_entity.pdbx_description
1 polymer ?
#
loop_
_entity_poly.entity_id
_entity_poly.type
_entity_poly.pdbx_seq_one_letter_code
_entity_poly.pdbx_strand_id
1 'polypeptide(L)'
;MTYLNITFFGVKGLELIPSENFTSVSVMHAVGSIMTNKYNEGYPGARYYGGNEYIDMAERLCQKRALEAFRLDPAKWGVNVQPLSGSPSNFQVYTALLKPHDRIMALALSHGGHLSHGYHVFSISIIHHFL
;
A
#
# COMPACT_ATOMS: atom_id res chain seq x y z
N MET A 1 29.71 7.94 -5.42
CA MET A 1 28.36 7.99 -4.84
C MET A 1 27.88 9.44 -4.88
N THR A 2 27.14 9.79 -5.92
CA THR A 2 26.50 11.10 -6.06
C THR A 2 25.26 11.10 -5.17
N TYR A 3 25.30 11.86 -4.07
CA TYR A 3 24.11 12.13 -3.26
C TYR A 3 23.15 12.96 -4.12
N LEU A 4 22.01 12.39 -4.51
CA LEU A 4 20.89 13.18 -5.00
C LEU A 4 20.35 14.00 -3.83
N ASN A 5 20.82 15.25 -3.70
CA ASN A 5 20.18 16.26 -2.86
C ASN A 5 18.88 16.70 -3.56
N ILE A 6 17.80 15.92 -3.38
CA ILE A 6 16.44 16.39 -3.70
C ILE A 6 15.92 17.10 -2.44
N THR A 7 16.40 18.32 -2.20
CA THR A 7 15.85 19.17 -1.14
C THR A 7 14.60 19.87 -1.68
N PHE A 8 13.48 19.69 -0.99
CA PHE A 8 12.13 20.22 -1.29
C PHE A 8 12.07 21.74 -1.58
N PHE A 9 13.10 22.50 -1.19
CA PHE A 9 13.19 23.96 -1.31
C PHE A 9 13.57 24.48 -2.71
N GLY A 10 13.52 23.65 -3.75
CA GLY A 10 14.02 24.02 -5.07
C GLY A 10 13.34 23.38 -6.27
N VAL A 11 12.03 23.07 -6.20
CA VAL A 11 11.29 22.67 -7.40
C VAL A 11 11.27 23.86 -8.37
N LYS A 12 12.09 23.77 -9.42
CA LYS A 12 12.20 24.79 -10.49
C LYS A 12 11.41 24.39 -11.74
N GLY A 13 10.65 23.30 -11.69
CA GLY A 13 9.88 22.73 -12.79
C GLY A 13 8.40 22.57 -12.46
N LEU A 14 7.61 22.26 -13.49
CA LEU A 14 6.21 21.86 -13.34
C LEU A 14 6.17 20.33 -13.23
N GLU A 15 5.81 19.81 -12.05
CA GLU A 15 5.59 18.38 -11.87
C GLU A 15 4.22 17.99 -12.44
N LEU A 16 4.22 17.27 -13.56
CA LEU A 16 3.02 16.90 -14.33
C LEU A 16 2.75 15.40 -14.36
N ILE A 17 3.52 14.60 -13.61
CA ILE A 17 3.25 13.16 -13.49
C ILE A 17 2.01 12.99 -12.60
N PRO A 18 0.90 12.43 -13.12
CA PRO A 18 -0.39 12.47 -12.43
C PRO A 18 -0.46 11.61 -11.15
N SER A 19 0.48 10.69 -10.98
CA SER A 19 0.60 9.83 -9.81
C SER A 19 1.56 10.36 -8.74
N GLU A 20 2.29 11.45 -9.03
CA GLU A 20 3.19 12.06 -8.07
C GLU A 20 2.48 13.13 -7.24
N ASN A 21 2.98 13.37 -6.03
CA ASN A 21 2.46 14.39 -5.13
C ASN A 21 3.50 14.82 -4.11
N PHE A 22 3.29 16.00 -3.51
CA PHE A 22 4.09 16.51 -2.40
C PHE A 22 3.37 16.24 -1.08
N THR A 23 3.95 15.37 -0.25
CA THR A 23 3.40 15.10 1.07
C THR A 23 3.71 16.21 2.07
N SER A 24 2.92 16.29 3.15
CA SER A 24 3.11 17.28 4.19
C SER A 24 4.33 16.99 5.08
N VAL A 25 4.92 18.05 5.65
CA VAL A 25 6.05 17.94 6.59
C VAL A 25 5.69 17.09 7.82
N SER A 26 4.45 17.18 8.31
CA SER A 26 3.99 16.38 9.45
C SER A 26 3.97 14.87 9.13
N VAL A 27 3.60 14.48 7.91
CA VAL A 27 3.72 13.08 7.46
C VAL A 27 5.18 12.66 7.41
N MET A 28 6.07 13.49 6.86
CA MET A 28 7.52 13.19 6.82
C MET A 28 8.11 13.02 8.21
N HIS A 29 7.75 13.87 9.18
CA HIS A 29 8.20 13.75 10.58
C HIS A 29 7.73 12.45 11.24
N ALA A 30 6.48 12.01 10.98
CA ALA A 30 5.98 10.76 11.53
C ALA A 30 6.69 9.53 10.92
N VAL A 31 6.89 9.52 9.60
CA VAL A 31 7.59 8.44 8.87
C VAL A 31 9.05 8.35 9.31
N GLY A 32 9.73 9.48 9.54
CA GLY A 32 11.11 9.53 10.03
C GLY A 32 11.27 9.41 11.56
N SER A 33 10.23 8.98 12.28
CA SER A 33 10.25 8.91 13.75
C SER A 33 10.79 7.57 14.28
N ILE A 34 10.98 7.50 15.60
CA ILE A 34 11.41 6.29 16.31
C ILE A 34 10.44 5.11 16.20
N MET A 35 9.24 5.31 15.66
CA MET A 35 8.26 4.24 15.46
C MET A 35 8.82 3.10 14.59
N THR A 36 9.80 3.39 13.72
CA THR A 36 10.51 2.39 12.90
C THR A 36 11.30 1.36 13.70
N ASN A 37 11.60 1.62 14.98
CA ASN A 37 12.42 0.72 15.80
C ASN A 37 11.64 -0.50 16.30
N LYS A 38 10.31 -0.49 16.21
CA LYS A 38 9.47 -1.51 16.83
C LYS A 38 9.05 -2.58 15.84
N TYR A 39 9.37 -3.83 16.17
CA TYR A 39 8.80 -5.01 15.51
C TYR A 39 7.45 -5.38 16.15
N ASN A 40 6.43 -5.55 15.33
CA ASN A 40 5.01 -5.50 15.75
C ASN A 40 4.11 -6.46 14.95
N GLU A 41 4.62 -7.64 14.61
CA GLU A 41 3.85 -8.67 13.90
C GLU A 41 2.53 -9.04 14.61
N GLY A 42 1.48 -9.26 13.82
CA GLY A 42 0.12 -9.49 14.28
C GLY A 42 -0.75 -8.23 14.12
N TYR A 43 -1.85 -8.17 14.86
CA TYR A 43 -2.78 -7.03 14.87
C TYR A 43 -2.89 -6.42 16.27
N PRO A 44 -3.45 -5.20 16.41
CA PRO A 44 -3.62 -4.57 17.71
C PRO A 44 -4.37 -5.48 18.71
N GLY A 45 -3.77 -5.72 19.88
CA GLY A 45 -4.26 -6.63 20.92
C GLY A 45 -3.99 -8.12 20.67
N ALA A 46 -3.39 -8.48 19.53
CA ALA A 46 -3.02 -9.84 19.14
C ALA A 46 -1.62 -9.84 18.50
N ARG A 47 -0.63 -9.34 19.25
CA ARG A 47 0.78 -9.26 18.82
C ARG A 47 1.56 -10.48 19.27
N TYR A 48 2.54 -10.89 18.47
CA TYR A 48 3.48 -11.95 18.86
C TYR A 48 4.53 -11.48 19.86
N TYR A 49 4.77 -10.17 19.94
CA TYR A 49 5.79 -9.56 20.80
C TYR A 49 5.17 -8.53 21.76
N GLY A 50 5.76 -8.39 22.95
CA GLY A 50 5.37 -7.36 23.92
C GLY A 50 5.83 -5.94 23.55
N GLY A 51 5.43 -4.96 24.37
CA GLY A 51 5.85 -3.56 24.26
C GLY A 51 5.25 -2.79 23.08
N ASN A 52 4.07 -3.20 22.61
CA ASN A 52 3.40 -2.64 21.42
C ASN A 52 2.24 -1.69 21.78
N GLU A 53 2.13 -1.23 23.02
CA GLU A 53 1.01 -0.42 23.52
C GLU A 53 0.80 0.82 22.65
N TYR A 54 1.87 1.57 22.37
CA TYR A 54 1.82 2.78 21.54
C TYR A 54 1.68 2.49 20.04
N ILE A 55 2.19 1.35 19.58
CA ILE A 55 2.02 0.91 18.19
C ILE A 55 0.56 0.55 17.93
N ASP A 56 -0.07 -0.16 18.85
CA ASP A 56 -1.48 -0.52 18.78
C ASP A 56 -2.37 0.72 18.78
N MET A 57 -2.04 1.73 19.59
CA MET A 57 -2.71 3.02 19.55
C MET A 57 -2.62 3.68 18.17
N ALA A 58 -1.42 3.70 17.58
CA ALA A 58 -1.20 4.30 16.26
C ALA A 58 -1.95 3.55 15.16
N GLU A 59 -1.90 2.22 15.14
CA GLU A 59 -2.55 1.39 14.12
C GLU A 59 -4.09 1.46 14.24
N ARG A 60 -4.65 1.38 15.45
CA ARG A 60 -6.10 1.56 15.66
C ARG A 60 -6.58 2.94 15.22
N LEU A 61 -5.80 3.98 15.52
CA LEU A 61 -6.12 5.34 15.08
C LEU A 61 -6.08 5.45 13.55
N CYS A 62 -5.09 4.83 12.90
CA CYS A 62 -4.97 4.80 11.45
C CYS A 62 -6.16 4.08 10.80
N GLN A 63 -6.54 2.90 11.31
CA GLN A 63 -7.71 2.15 10.85
C GLN A 63 -9.01 2.96 10.99
N LYS A 64 -9.23 3.56 12.17
CA LYS A 64 -10.40 4.41 12.42
C LYS A 64 -10.46 5.59 11.44
N ARG A 65 -9.36 6.32 11.29
CA ARG A 65 -9.29 7.49 10.38
C ARG A 65 -9.44 7.09 8.91
N ALA A 66 -8.96 5.91 8.51
CA ALA A 66 -9.17 5.42 7.15
C ALA A 66 -10.66 5.20 6.87
N LEU A 67 -11.39 4.55 7.77
CA LEU A 67 -12.84 4.37 7.63
C LEU A 67 -13.58 5.72 7.61
N GLU A 68 -13.21 6.64 8.51
CA GLU A 68 -13.80 7.98 8.59
C GLU A 68 -13.56 8.80 7.31
N ALA A 69 -12.34 8.76 6.76
CA ALA A 69 -11.97 9.49 5.54
C ALA A 69 -12.83 9.07 4.33
N PHE A 70 -13.17 7.78 4.25
CA PHE A 70 -14.05 7.24 3.22
C PHE A 70 -15.54 7.18 3.62
N ARG A 71 -15.91 7.72 4.79
CA ARG A 71 -17.29 7.76 5.32
C ARG A 71 -17.93 6.37 5.40
N LEU A 72 -17.15 5.39 5.84
CA LEU A 72 -17.56 3.99 5.95
C LEU A 72 -18.08 3.67 7.36
N ASP A 73 -19.17 2.90 7.41
CA ASP A 73 -19.71 2.34 8.65
C ASP A 73 -18.79 1.21 9.15
N PRO A 74 -18.16 1.34 10.35
CA PRO A 74 -17.28 0.32 10.89
C PRO A 74 -17.95 -1.03 11.17
N ALA A 75 -19.28 -1.07 11.27
CA ALA A 75 -20.02 -2.34 11.39
C ALA A 75 -20.08 -3.12 10.07
N LYS A 76 -19.86 -2.46 8.94
CA LYS A 76 -19.93 -3.05 7.58
C LYS A 76 -18.56 -3.17 6.92
N TRP A 77 -17.63 -2.32 7.31
CA TRP A 77 -16.32 -2.22 6.67
C TRP A 77 -15.20 -2.40 7.70
N GLY A 78 -14.29 -3.33 7.39
CA GLY A 78 -12.97 -3.38 7.99
C GLY A 78 -11.93 -2.74 7.07
N VAL A 79 -10.73 -2.49 7.62
CA VAL A 79 -9.58 -2.00 6.84
C VAL A 79 -8.28 -2.59 7.38
N ASN A 80 -7.42 -3.03 6.47
CA ASN A 80 -6.04 -3.38 6.79
C ASN A 80 -5.11 -2.24 6.31
N VAL A 81 -4.29 -1.73 7.22
CA VAL A 81 -3.37 -0.60 6.97
C VAL A 81 -1.88 -1.01 6.98
N GLN A 82 -1.60 -2.32 7.00
CA GLN A 82 -0.25 -2.90 7.01
C GLN A 82 0.39 -3.13 5.61
N PRO A 83 -0.34 -3.19 4.48
CA PRO A 83 0.31 -3.37 3.18
C PRO A 83 1.33 -2.27 2.87
N LEU A 84 2.51 -2.68 2.38
CA LEU A 84 3.67 -1.79 2.22
C LEU A 84 3.55 -0.81 1.05
N SER A 85 2.74 -1.14 0.03
CA SER A 85 2.49 -0.33 -1.17
C SER A 85 1.32 -0.90 -1.96
N GLY A 86 0.86 -0.21 -3.02
CA GLY A 86 -0.32 -0.63 -3.79
C GLY A 86 -0.20 -2.00 -4.48
N SER A 87 0.96 -2.29 -5.09
CA SER A 87 1.19 -3.59 -5.77
C SER A 87 1.08 -4.80 -4.83
N PRO A 88 1.78 -4.85 -3.67
CA PRO A 88 1.62 -5.94 -2.72
C PRO A 88 0.23 -5.98 -2.09
N SER A 89 -0.47 -4.85 -1.89
CA SER A 89 -1.88 -4.87 -1.44
C SER A 89 -2.77 -5.69 -2.38
N ASN A 90 -2.67 -5.47 -3.69
CA ASN A 90 -3.46 -6.22 -4.67
C ASN A 90 -3.11 -7.72 -4.62
N PHE A 91 -1.82 -8.05 -4.56
CA PHE A 91 -1.37 -9.44 -4.47
C PHE A 91 -1.87 -10.15 -3.22
N GLN A 92 -1.90 -9.46 -2.08
CA GLN A 92 -2.43 -9.98 -0.82
C GLN A 92 -3.94 -10.24 -0.90
N VAL A 93 -4.72 -9.37 -1.58
CA VAL A 93 -6.15 -9.61 -1.82
C VAL A 93 -6.36 -10.85 -2.68
N TYR A 94 -5.59 -11.02 -3.76
CA TYR A 94 -5.68 -12.23 -4.59
C TYR A 94 -5.33 -13.47 -3.79
N THR A 95 -4.24 -13.43 -3.01
CA THR A 95 -3.82 -14.56 -2.17
C THR A 95 -4.85 -14.92 -1.10
N ALA A 96 -5.59 -13.92 -0.58
CA ALA A 96 -6.61 -14.14 0.44
C ALA A 96 -7.91 -14.74 -0.11
N LEU A 97 -8.26 -14.45 -1.37
CA LEU A 97 -9.56 -14.80 -1.94
C LEU A 97 -9.51 -15.88 -3.02
N LEU A 98 -8.35 -16.08 -3.63
CA LEU A 98 -8.15 -16.94 -4.79
C LEU A 98 -7.13 -18.03 -4.48
N LYS A 99 -7.33 -19.19 -5.11
CA LYS A 99 -6.32 -20.23 -5.16
C LYS A 99 -5.34 -19.95 -6.29
N PRO A 100 -4.14 -20.54 -6.23
CA PRO A 100 -3.37 -20.78 -7.42
C PRO A 100 -4.25 -21.47 -8.50
N HIS A 101 -4.41 -20.75 -9.59
CA HIS A 101 -4.89 -20.98 -10.95
C HIS A 101 -6.27 -20.41 -11.22
N ASP A 102 -6.81 -19.69 -10.24
CA ASP A 102 -8.05 -18.95 -10.38
C ASP A 102 -7.88 -17.74 -11.30
N ARG A 103 -9.01 -17.31 -11.87
CA ARG A 103 -9.02 -16.32 -12.95
C ARG A 103 -9.34 -14.93 -12.40
N ILE A 104 -8.57 -13.95 -12.87
CA ILE A 104 -8.79 -12.52 -12.64
C ILE A 104 -9.01 -11.86 -13.99
N MET A 105 -9.93 -10.88 -14.04
CA MET A 105 -10.14 -10.02 -15.21
C MET A 105 -9.90 -8.57 -14.79
N ALA A 106 -9.10 -7.85 -15.58
CA ALA A 106 -8.79 -6.45 -15.33
C ALA A 106 -8.53 -5.69 -16.64
N LEU A 107 -8.47 -4.36 -16.55
CA LEU A 107 -8.14 -3.51 -17.68
C LEU A 107 -6.71 -3.78 -18.18
N ALA A 108 -6.56 -3.96 -19.49
CA ALA A 108 -5.25 -4.19 -20.12
C ALA A 108 -4.31 -2.99 -19.91
N LEU A 109 -3.01 -3.23 -19.73
CA LEU A 109 -2.02 -2.17 -19.48
C LEU A 109 -2.00 -1.10 -20.57
N SER A 110 -2.06 -1.50 -21.85
CA SER A 110 -2.10 -0.58 -22.99
C SER A 110 -3.37 0.29 -23.03
N HIS A 111 -4.41 -0.09 -22.29
CA HIS A 111 -5.67 0.63 -22.17
C HIS A 111 -5.81 1.35 -20.81
N GLY A 112 -4.71 1.56 -20.08
CA GLY A 112 -4.71 2.26 -18.80
C GLY A 112 -4.81 1.34 -17.57
N GLY A 113 -4.60 0.04 -17.73
CA GLY A 113 -4.44 -0.89 -16.62
C GLY A 113 -3.18 -0.65 -15.78
N HIS A 114 -2.98 -1.45 -14.74
CA HIS A 114 -1.78 -1.39 -13.89
C HIS A 114 -1.11 -2.77 -13.81
N LEU A 115 0.21 -2.82 -13.69
CA LEU A 115 1.00 -4.06 -13.71
C LEU A 115 0.54 -5.08 -12.66
N SER A 116 0.12 -4.62 -11.48
CA SER A 116 -0.36 -5.48 -10.39
C SER A 116 -1.74 -6.12 -10.65
N HIS A 117 -2.38 -5.84 -11.78
CA HIS A 117 -3.62 -6.48 -12.20
C HIS A 117 -3.40 -7.66 -13.15
N GLY A 118 -2.14 -8.02 -13.40
CA GLY A 118 -1.74 -9.04 -14.34
C GLY A 118 -1.32 -8.43 -15.67
N TYR A 119 -0.05 -8.61 -16.02
CA TYR A 119 0.50 -8.22 -17.32
C TYR A 119 1.49 -9.27 -17.79
N HIS A 120 1.32 -9.75 -19.02
CA HIS A 120 2.18 -10.76 -19.62
C HIS A 120 2.96 -10.13 -20.77
N VAL A 121 4.28 -10.22 -20.74
CA VAL A 121 5.14 -9.83 -21.87
C VAL A 121 5.33 -11.08 -22.72
N PHE A 122 4.73 -11.12 -23.92
CA PHE A 122 4.71 -12.21 -24.90
C PHE A 122 5.56 -13.48 -24.66
N SER A 123 4.88 -14.63 -24.65
CA SER A 123 5.36 -15.88 -25.26
C SER A 123 4.19 -16.45 -26.05
N ILE A 124 4.46 -17.06 -27.20
CA ILE A 124 3.48 -17.60 -28.16
C ILE A 124 2.49 -18.52 -27.45
N SER A 125 1.28 -18.04 -27.11
CA SER A 125 0.03 -18.81 -26.92
C SER A 125 -1.12 -17.90 -26.49
N ILE A 126 -2.22 -17.93 -27.25
CA ILE A 126 -3.52 -17.35 -26.87
C ILE A 126 -4.17 -18.34 -25.90
N ILE A 127 -3.91 -18.19 -24.60
CA ILE A 127 -4.71 -18.58 -23.41
C ILE A 127 -3.78 -18.29 -22.22
N HIS A 128 -4.13 -17.34 -21.35
CA HIS A 128 -3.36 -17.12 -20.12
C HIS A 128 -4.13 -17.66 -18.91
N HIS A 129 -3.72 -18.85 -18.48
CA HIS A 129 -3.80 -19.23 -17.07
C HIS A 129 -2.65 -18.50 -16.36
N PHE A 130 -2.95 -17.77 -15.28
CA PHE A 130 -1.91 -17.44 -14.30
C PHE A 130 -2.05 -18.36 -13.11
N LEU A 131 -0.95 -18.44 -12.35
CA LEU A 131 -0.68 -19.22 -11.13
C LEU A 131 -1.89 -19.73 -10.42
#